data_AF-A0A6N7ALT4-F1
#
_entry.id   AF-A0A6N7ALT4-F1
#
_cell.length_a   1.000
_cell.length_b   1.000
_cell.length_c   1.000
_cell.angle_alpha   90.00
_cell.angle_beta   90.00
_cell.angle_gamma   90.00
#
_symmetry.space_group_name_H-M   'P 1'
#
loop_
_entity.id
_entity.type
_entity.pdbx_description
1 polymer ?
#
loop_
_entity_poly.entity_id
_entity_poly.type
_entity_poly.pdbx_seq_one_letter_code
_entity_poly.pdbx_strand_id
1 'polypeptide(L)'
;MTDLRALKRALGDKALVVAERLLPQGRLESREWCAGSVAGEPGKSLKVAVKGAKAGVWTDFATGQGGDLIDLWRAVKGQDLPVALDDIRGWLGLERPRFDKPAKSYRRPPKPKGAAPASAVLAYLTGTRMLSAGTIRRYRVGEDGRTIVLPSFLPDGILAACKYLGVDRDPAGKKIIRVEPGCEPVL
;
A
#
# COMPACT_ATOMS: atom_id res chain seq x y z
N MET A 1 -17.42 4.24 5.37
CA MET A 1 -15.99 4.42 5.09
C MET A 1 -15.84 5.64 4.18
N THR A 2 -15.30 6.75 4.68
CA THR A 2 -15.20 7.99 3.89
C THR A 2 -14.02 7.87 2.93
N ASP A 3 -14.30 7.51 1.69
CA ASP A 3 -13.31 7.58 0.62
C ASP A 3 -13.01 9.03 0.22
N LEU A 4 -11.99 9.23 -0.61
CA LEU A 4 -11.57 10.58 -1.03
C LEU A 4 -12.67 11.34 -1.81
N ARG A 5 -13.53 10.63 -2.55
CA ARG A 5 -14.62 11.25 -3.34
C ARG A 5 -15.70 11.80 -2.42
N ALA A 6 -16.10 11.00 -1.42
CA ALA A 6 -17.03 11.42 -0.38
C ALA A 6 -16.49 12.64 0.40
N LEU A 7 -15.18 12.66 0.68
CA LEU A 7 -14.54 13.80 1.35
C LEU A 7 -14.57 15.07 0.51
N LYS A 8 -14.20 14.99 -0.78
CA LYS A 8 -14.27 16.13 -1.70
C LYS A 8 -15.69 16.68 -1.84
N ARG A 9 -16.69 15.79 -1.91
CA ARG A 9 -18.10 16.17 -1.94
C ARG A 9 -18.52 16.89 -0.66
N ALA A 10 -18.19 16.34 0.51
CA ALA A 10 -18.52 16.95 1.80
C ALA A 10 -17.90 18.34 1.98
N LEU A 11 -16.68 18.55 1.46
CA LEU A 11 -16.04 19.86 1.40
C LEU A 11 -16.77 20.81 0.43
N GLY A 12 -17.09 20.35 -0.78
CA GLY A 12 -17.82 21.13 -1.79
C GLY A 12 -19.19 21.59 -1.30
N ASP A 13 -19.92 20.72 -0.60
CA ASP A 13 -21.22 21.03 0.01
C ASP A 13 -21.12 22.13 1.10
N LYS A 14 -19.91 22.35 1.64
CA LYS A 14 -19.59 23.36 2.66
C LYS A 14 -18.58 24.40 2.14
N ALA A 15 -18.47 24.60 0.82
CA ALA A 15 -17.38 25.36 0.22
C ALA A 15 -17.24 26.79 0.77
N LEU A 16 -18.37 27.49 1.01
CA LEU A 16 -18.34 28.82 1.62
C LEU A 16 -17.72 28.80 3.02
N VAL A 17 -18.17 27.89 3.88
CA VAL A 17 -17.69 27.77 5.27
C VAL A 17 -16.20 27.39 5.29
N VAL A 18 -15.76 26.54 4.36
CA VAL A 18 -14.34 26.19 4.20
C VAL A 18 -13.53 27.41 3.77
N ALA A 19 -14.01 28.17 2.78
CA ALA A 19 -13.33 29.36 2.29
C ALA A 19 -13.21 30.45 3.38
N GLU A 20 -14.27 30.70 4.13
CA GLU A 20 -14.28 31.63 5.29
C GLU A 20 -13.28 31.20 6.37
N ARG A 21 -13.21 29.89 6.67
CA ARG A 21 -12.29 29.35 7.67
C ARG A 21 -10.83 29.51 7.25
N LEU A 22 -10.53 29.21 5.99
CA LEU A 22 -9.15 29.21 5.49
C LEU A 22 -8.67 30.61 5.11
N LEU A 23 -9.58 31.49 4.67
CA LEU A 23 -9.27 32.82 4.14
C LEU A 23 -10.17 33.87 4.84
N PRO A 24 -9.95 34.13 6.14
CA PRO A 24 -10.90 34.86 6.98
C PRO A 24 -11.06 36.35 6.62
N GLN A 25 -10.08 36.96 5.94
CA GLN A 25 -10.18 38.35 5.46
C GLN A 25 -10.70 38.44 4.01
N GLY A 26 -11.08 37.30 3.42
CA GLY A 26 -11.71 37.27 2.12
C GLY A 26 -13.14 37.84 2.14
N ARG A 27 -13.72 37.98 0.95
CA ARG A 27 -15.07 38.51 0.77
C ARG A 27 -15.86 37.70 -0.24
N LEU A 28 -17.15 37.52 0.04
CA LEU A 28 -18.07 36.90 -0.90
C LEU A 28 -18.43 37.88 -2.03
N GLU A 29 -18.03 37.55 -3.26
CA GLU A 29 -18.43 38.27 -4.46
C GLU A 29 -19.24 37.32 -5.37
N SER A 30 -20.56 37.52 -5.41
CA SER A 30 -21.50 36.69 -6.16
C SER A 30 -21.48 35.20 -5.76
N ARG A 31 -20.76 34.35 -6.51
CA ARG A 31 -20.64 32.90 -6.28
C ARG A 31 -19.21 32.49 -5.93
N GLU A 32 -18.34 33.46 -5.68
CA GLU A 32 -16.91 33.26 -5.43
C GLU A 32 -16.52 33.92 -4.10
N TRP A 33 -15.68 33.25 -3.32
CA TRP A 33 -14.98 33.85 -2.19
C TRP A 33 -13.63 34.37 -2.69
N CYS A 34 -13.39 35.67 -2.55
CA CYS A 34 -12.21 36.36 -3.08
C CYS A 34 -11.24 36.71 -1.95
N ALA A 35 -9.95 36.42 -2.15
CA ALA A 35 -8.84 36.78 -1.28
C ALA A 35 -7.63 37.24 -2.11
N GLY A 36 -6.60 37.78 -1.46
CA GLY A 36 -5.35 38.21 -2.09
C GLY A 36 -4.46 37.03 -2.46
N SER A 37 -4.31 36.06 -1.56
CA SER A 37 -3.54 34.83 -1.78
C SER A 37 -3.94 33.76 -0.76
N VAL A 38 -3.18 32.66 -0.72
CA VAL A 38 -3.32 31.60 0.30
C VAL A 38 -2.93 32.06 1.71
N ALA A 39 -2.26 33.21 1.87
CA ALA A 39 -2.02 33.81 3.18
C ALA A 39 -3.29 34.46 3.78
N GLY A 40 -4.37 34.59 2.99
CA GLY A 40 -5.70 34.95 3.47
C GLY A 40 -5.95 36.45 3.63
N GLU A 41 -5.05 37.30 3.12
CA GLU A 41 -5.21 38.75 3.06
C GLU A 41 -6.36 39.18 2.11
N PRO A 42 -6.93 40.39 2.28
CA PRO A 42 -7.95 40.89 1.35
C PRO A 42 -7.41 41.06 -0.07
N GLY A 43 -8.22 40.70 -1.08
CA GLY A 43 -7.86 40.89 -2.47
C GLY A 43 -8.80 40.16 -3.43
N LYS A 44 -8.43 40.14 -4.72
CA LYS A 44 -9.22 39.51 -5.79
C LYS A 44 -8.42 38.53 -6.65
N SER A 45 -7.16 38.26 -6.29
CA SER A 45 -6.28 37.40 -7.08
C SER A 45 -6.57 35.93 -6.83
N LEU A 46 -6.92 35.54 -5.60
CA LEU A 46 -7.37 34.19 -5.28
C LEU A 46 -8.89 34.14 -5.22
N LYS A 47 -9.49 33.19 -5.94
CA LYS A 47 -10.93 32.95 -5.91
C LYS A 47 -11.26 31.49 -5.63
N VAL A 48 -12.24 31.28 -4.77
CA VAL A 48 -12.83 29.97 -4.46
C VAL A 48 -14.27 29.97 -4.93
N ALA A 49 -14.65 29.08 -5.84
CA ALA A 49 -16.05 28.91 -6.20
C ALA A 49 -16.80 28.27 -5.02
N VAL A 50 -17.79 28.96 -4.47
CA VAL A 50 -18.54 28.49 -3.28
C VAL A 50 -19.93 27.96 -3.61
N LYS A 51 -20.40 28.13 -4.85
CA LYS A 51 -21.70 27.65 -5.34
C LYS A 51 -21.60 27.15 -6.78
N GLY A 52 -22.56 26.31 -7.18
CA GLY A 52 -22.69 25.78 -8.53
C GLY A 52 -21.84 24.54 -8.79
N ALA A 53 -21.75 24.12 -10.05
CA ALA A 53 -21.08 22.88 -10.44
C ALA A 53 -19.58 22.84 -10.13
N LYS A 54 -18.96 24.01 -9.92
CA LYS A 54 -17.54 24.17 -9.56
C LYS A 54 -17.33 24.45 -8.07
N ALA A 55 -18.34 24.27 -7.22
CA ALA A 55 -18.20 24.50 -5.78
C ALA A 55 -17.03 23.68 -5.21
N GLY A 56 -16.11 24.37 -4.54
CA GLY A 56 -14.88 23.80 -4.00
C GLY A 56 -13.68 23.78 -4.94
N VAL A 57 -13.77 24.39 -6.13
CA VAL A 57 -12.61 24.66 -6.99
C VAL A 57 -12.07 26.05 -6.67
N TRP A 58 -10.76 26.20 -6.61
CA TRP A 58 -10.11 27.49 -6.40
C TRP A 58 -8.96 27.73 -7.38
N THR A 59 -8.63 29.01 -7.57
CA THR A 59 -7.51 29.44 -8.40
C THR A 59 -6.95 30.76 -7.87
N ASP A 60 -5.64 30.86 -7.77
CA ASP A 60 -4.91 32.10 -7.62
C ASP A 60 -4.41 32.56 -9.01
N PHE A 61 -5.01 33.62 -9.51
CA PHE A 61 -4.72 34.20 -10.82
C PHE A 61 -3.37 34.92 -10.88
N ALA A 62 -2.75 35.26 -9.74
CA ALA A 62 -1.43 35.88 -9.72
C ALA A 62 -0.31 34.84 -9.84
N THR A 63 -0.47 33.67 -9.20
CA THR A 63 0.56 32.61 -9.18
C THR A 63 0.29 31.47 -10.17
N GLY A 64 -0.95 31.35 -10.67
CA GLY A 64 -1.41 30.22 -11.47
C GLY A 64 -1.68 28.95 -10.65
N GLN A 65 -1.58 29.01 -9.32
CA GLN A 65 -1.91 27.89 -8.45
C GLN A 65 -3.43 27.68 -8.38
N GLY A 66 -3.85 26.45 -8.11
CA GLY A 66 -5.26 26.12 -7.98
C GLY A 66 -5.47 24.63 -7.76
N GLY A 67 -6.72 24.24 -7.59
CA GLY A 67 -7.09 22.85 -7.31
C GLY A 67 -8.44 22.75 -6.63
N ASP A 68 -8.60 21.74 -5.79
CA ASP A 68 -9.78 21.58 -4.96
C ASP A 68 -9.56 22.12 -3.52
N LEU A 69 -10.59 22.05 -2.67
CA LEU A 69 -10.52 22.54 -1.29
C LEU A 69 -9.49 21.80 -0.43
N ILE A 70 -9.09 20.57 -0.76
CA ILE A 70 -8.00 19.87 -0.07
C ILE A 70 -6.68 20.53 -0.44
N ASP A 71 -6.48 20.85 -1.72
CA ASP A 71 -5.30 21.58 -2.18
C ASP A 71 -5.22 22.98 -1.56
N LEU A 72 -6.35 23.69 -1.45
CA LEU A 72 -6.41 24.98 -0.77
C LEU A 72 -6.01 24.84 0.71
N TRP A 73 -6.57 23.85 1.41
CA TRP A 73 -6.28 23.60 2.82
C TRP A 73 -4.79 23.35 3.05
N ARG A 74 -4.17 22.57 2.16
CA ARG A 74 -2.73 22.31 2.17
C ARG A 74 -1.91 23.56 1.93
N ALA A 75 -2.29 24.37 0.93
CA ALA A 75 -1.58 25.59 0.57
C ALA A 75 -1.64 26.64 1.70
N VAL A 76 -2.81 26.82 2.31
CA VAL A 76 -3.03 27.76 3.42
C VAL A 76 -2.29 27.31 4.69
N LYS A 77 -2.30 26.01 5.00
CA LYS A 77 -1.70 25.49 6.25
C LYS A 77 -0.25 25.00 6.11
N GLY A 78 0.30 24.96 4.90
CA GLY A 78 1.63 24.39 4.66
C GLY A 78 1.73 22.90 5.00
N GLN A 79 0.67 22.12 4.75
CA GLN A 79 0.58 20.71 5.16
C GLN A 79 0.71 19.73 3.98
N ASP A 80 1.35 18.59 4.26
CA ASP A 80 1.32 17.44 3.36
C ASP A 80 -0.06 16.80 3.30
N LEU A 81 -0.34 16.10 2.20
CA LEU A 81 -1.66 15.52 1.93
C LEU A 81 -2.18 14.63 3.07
N PRO A 82 -1.41 13.70 3.67
CA PRO A 82 -1.93 12.87 4.76
C PRO A 82 -2.38 13.69 5.98
N VAL A 83 -1.60 14.70 6.36
CA VAL A 83 -1.89 15.58 7.50
C VAL A 83 -3.13 16.42 7.24
N ALA A 84 -3.23 17.02 6.05
CA ALA A 84 -4.39 17.81 5.66
C ALA A 84 -5.67 16.96 5.61
N LEU A 85 -5.60 15.73 5.11
CA LEU A 85 -6.75 14.82 5.10
C LEU A 85 -7.23 14.46 6.50
N ASP A 86 -6.31 14.27 7.46
CA ASP A 86 -6.67 13.95 8.84
C ASP A 86 -7.23 15.20 9.58
N ASP A 87 -6.69 16.40 9.33
CA ASP A 87 -7.23 17.67 9.84
C ASP A 87 -8.64 17.95 9.30
N ILE A 88 -8.84 17.82 7.99
CA ILE A 88 -10.15 17.97 7.35
C ILE A 88 -11.15 16.96 7.91
N ARG A 89 -10.75 15.71 8.12
CA ARG A 89 -11.61 14.69 8.73
C ARG A 89 -12.01 15.07 10.15
N GLY A 90 -11.05 15.53 10.95
CA GLY A 90 -11.31 16.04 12.30
C GLY A 90 -12.31 17.20 12.28
N TRP A 91 -12.14 18.15 11.35
CA TRP A 91 -13.06 19.27 11.19
C TRP A 91 -14.47 18.84 10.73
N LEU A 92 -14.58 17.86 9.84
CA LEU A 92 -15.86 17.32 9.38
C LEU A 92 -16.49 16.33 10.37
N GLY A 93 -15.80 15.96 11.45
CA GLY A 93 -16.24 14.91 12.38
C GLY A 93 -16.31 13.52 11.73
N LEU A 94 -15.48 13.26 10.72
CA LEU A 94 -15.45 12.00 9.97
C LEU A 94 -14.34 11.09 10.50
N GLU A 95 -14.65 9.80 10.65
CA GLU A 95 -13.64 8.82 11.02
C GLU A 95 -12.67 8.53 9.87
N ARG A 96 -11.42 8.23 10.25
CA ARG A 96 -10.40 7.77 9.30
C ARG A 96 -10.80 6.40 8.75
N PRO A 97 -10.79 6.19 7.41
CA PRO A 97 -11.09 4.89 6.84
C PRO A 97 -10.08 3.85 7.34
N ARG A 98 -10.58 2.78 7.98
CA ARG A 98 -9.77 1.62 8.36
C ARG A 98 -9.68 0.66 7.19
N PHE A 99 -8.51 0.62 6.56
CA PHE A 99 -8.22 -0.39 5.55
C PHE A 99 -7.72 -1.65 6.26
N ASP A 100 -8.64 -2.37 6.89
CA ASP A 100 -8.32 -3.65 7.51
C ASP A 100 -8.01 -4.65 6.39
N LYS A 101 -6.73 -4.97 6.21
CA LYS A 101 -6.36 -6.12 5.39
C LYS A 101 -6.88 -7.35 6.12
N PRO A 102 -7.75 -8.18 5.53
CA PRO A 102 -8.18 -9.41 6.19
C PRO A 102 -6.93 -10.21 6.51
N ALA A 103 -6.84 -10.67 7.76
CA ALA A 103 -5.75 -11.54 8.19
C ALA A 103 -5.75 -12.77 7.26
N LYS A 104 -4.66 -12.95 6.51
CA LYS A 104 -4.53 -14.13 5.65
C LYS A 104 -4.42 -15.34 6.57
N SER A 105 -5.37 -16.26 6.45
CA SER A 105 -5.26 -17.56 7.11
C SER A 105 -4.27 -18.41 6.32
N TYR A 106 -3.24 -18.90 7.01
CA TYR A 106 -2.27 -19.83 6.44
C TYR A 106 -2.46 -21.20 7.06
N ARG A 107 -2.29 -22.24 6.24
CA ARG A 107 -2.29 -23.64 6.67
C ARG A 107 -0.86 -24.15 6.78
N ARG A 108 -0.59 -25.04 7.74
CA ARG A 108 0.66 -25.80 7.78
C ARG A 108 0.67 -26.88 6.69
N PRO A 109 1.77 -27.05 5.94
CA PRO A 109 1.84 -28.11 4.94
C PRO A 109 1.78 -29.49 5.61
N PRO A 110 1.33 -30.53 4.89
CA PRO A 110 1.53 -31.89 5.35
C PRO A 110 3.03 -32.18 5.51
N LYS A 111 3.38 -33.15 6.35
CA LYS A 111 4.77 -33.61 6.45
C LYS A 111 5.24 -34.04 5.05
N PRO A 112 6.31 -33.44 4.50
CA PRO A 112 6.72 -33.74 3.15
C PRO A 112 7.21 -35.19 3.07
N LYS A 113 6.90 -35.84 1.96
CA LYS A 113 7.45 -37.16 1.62
C LYS A 113 8.88 -36.96 1.16
N GLY A 114 9.75 -37.92 1.49
CA GLY A 114 11.13 -37.93 1.04
C GLY A 114 12.11 -38.37 2.13
N ALA A 115 13.22 -38.95 1.69
CA ALA A 115 14.32 -39.36 2.55
C ALA A 115 15.42 -38.29 2.57
N ALA A 116 16.46 -38.48 3.38
CA ALA A 116 17.67 -37.67 3.25
C ALA A 116 18.24 -37.84 1.83
N PRO A 117 18.71 -36.76 1.17
CA PRO A 117 19.30 -36.84 -0.16
C PRO A 117 20.42 -37.86 -0.21
N ALA A 118 20.36 -38.76 -1.19
CA ALA A 118 21.32 -39.84 -1.34
C ALA A 118 21.71 -40.09 -2.80
N SER A 119 20.88 -39.67 -3.78
CA SER A 119 21.09 -40.00 -5.19
C SER A 119 21.38 -38.76 -6.04
N ALA A 120 20.71 -38.61 -7.18
CA ALA A 120 20.84 -37.48 -8.10
C ALA A 120 20.61 -36.13 -7.41
N VAL A 121 19.73 -36.07 -6.40
CA VAL A 121 19.53 -34.85 -5.61
C VAL A 121 20.78 -34.53 -4.81
N LEU A 122 21.37 -35.50 -4.09
CA LEU A 122 22.61 -35.24 -3.34
C LEU A 122 23.74 -34.79 -4.28
N ALA A 123 23.96 -35.51 -5.38
CA ALA A 123 24.98 -35.17 -6.38
C ALA A 123 24.78 -33.76 -6.97
N TYR A 124 23.53 -33.36 -7.23
CA TYR A 124 23.23 -32.01 -7.68
C TYR A 124 23.48 -30.95 -6.59
N LEU A 125 23.05 -31.21 -5.36
CA LEU A 125 23.20 -30.25 -4.26
C LEU A 125 24.68 -30.03 -3.90
N THR A 126 25.48 -31.09 -3.83
CA THR A 126 26.90 -30.99 -3.48
C THR A 126 27.75 -30.62 -4.69
N GLY A 127 27.49 -31.21 -5.86
CA GLY A 127 28.33 -31.08 -7.06
C GLY A 127 27.96 -29.94 -8.01
N THR A 128 26.71 -29.48 -8.03
CA THR A 128 26.32 -28.32 -8.86
C THR A 128 25.99 -27.10 -8.02
N ARG A 129 25.36 -27.29 -6.85
CA ARG A 129 24.98 -26.19 -5.95
C ARG A 129 26.02 -25.91 -4.87
N MET A 130 27.08 -26.71 -4.79
CA MET A 130 28.20 -26.54 -3.84
C MET A 130 27.75 -26.45 -2.38
N LEU A 131 26.65 -27.11 -2.03
CA LEU A 131 26.14 -27.14 -0.66
C LEU A 131 26.86 -28.23 0.14
N SER A 132 27.30 -27.90 1.35
CA SER A 132 27.89 -28.88 2.25
C SER A 132 26.84 -29.85 2.80
N ALA A 133 27.26 -31.08 3.11
CA ALA A 133 26.40 -32.06 3.78
C ALA A 133 25.84 -31.52 5.12
N GLY A 134 26.62 -30.69 5.83
CA GLY A 134 26.19 -30.01 7.05
C GLY A 134 25.02 -29.06 6.80
N THR A 135 25.06 -28.26 5.73
CA THR A 135 23.96 -27.37 5.34
C THR A 135 22.72 -28.15 4.93
N ILE A 136 22.87 -29.19 4.11
CA ILE A 136 21.77 -30.06 3.67
C ILE A 136 21.05 -30.66 4.89
N ARG A 137 21.81 -31.18 5.86
CA ARG A 137 21.28 -31.72 7.12
C ARG A 137 20.63 -30.65 7.99
N ARG A 138 21.27 -29.49 8.17
CA ARG A 138 20.79 -28.39 9.02
C ARG A 138 19.42 -27.89 8.57
N TYR A 139 19.22 -27.73 7.26
CA TYR A 139 17.95 -27.29 6.68
C TYR A 139 16.97 -28.44 6.40
N ARG A 140 17.31 -29.67 6.81
CA ARG A 140 16.48 -30.87 6.63
C ARG A 140 16.00 -31.04 5.19
N VAL A 141 16.88 -30.72 4.24
CA VAL A 141 16.60 -30.92 2.81
C VAL A 141 16.36 -32.40 2.57
N GLY A 142 15.31 -32.71 1.82
CA GLY A 142 14.91 -34.07 1.47
C GLY A 142 15.02 -34.36 -0.03
N GLU A 143 14.81 -35.62 -0.37
CA GLU A 143 14.77 -36.14 -1.72
C GLU A 143 13.51 -36.99 -1.91
N ASP A 144 12.78 -36.70 -2.98
CA ASP A 144 11.67 -37.52 -3.49
C ASP A 144 11.90 -37.79 -4.99
N GLY A 145 12.49 -38.96 -5.27
CA GLY A 145 13.00 -39.28 -6.60
C GLY A 145 14.03 -38.26 -7.09
N ARG A 146 13.74 -37.57 -8.19
CA ARG A 146 14.59 -36.51 -8.77
C ARG A 146 14.19 -35.10 -8.33
N THR A 147 13.43 -35.00 -7.24
CA THR A 147 12.93 -33.74 -6.69
C THR A 147 13.60 -33.43 -5.35
N ILE A 148 14.16 -32.24 -5.24
CA ILE A 148 14.65 -31.66 -3.99
C ILE A 148 13.44 -31.20 -3.18
N VAL A 149 13.34 -31.68 -1.94
CA VAL A 149 12.34 -31.25 -0.95
C VAL A 149 12.97 -30.22 -0.02
N LEU A 150 12.44 -29.00 0.00
CA LEU A 150 12.93 -27.88 0.79
C LEU A 150 11.88 -27.46 1.82
N PRO A 151 11.93 -28.03 3.04
CA PRO A 151 11.05 -27.60 4.13
C PRO A 151 11.54 -26.27 4.74
N SER A 152 10.59 -25.40 5.07
CA SER A 152 10.82 -24.13 5.77
C SER A 152 10.16 -24.19 7.15
N PHE A 153 10.93 -23.84 8.18
CA PHE A 153 10.49 -23.91 9.57
C PHE A 153 10.44 -22.52 10.18
N LEU A 154 9.50 -22.32 11.09
CA LEU A 154 9.46 -21.16 11.97
C LEU A 154 10.59 -21.23 13.03
N PRO A 155 10.86 -20.13 13.74
CA PRO A 155 11.87 -20.11 14.81
C PRO A 155 11.66 -21.18 15.91
N ASP A 156 10.41 -21.57 16.15
CA ASP A 156 10.02 -22.63 17.09
C ASP A 156 10.19 -24.07 16.51
N GLY A 157 10.64 -24.19 15.26
CA GLY A 157 10.87 -25.46 14.58
C GLY A 157 9.63 -26.07 13.92
N ILE A 158 8.49 -25.39 13.92
CA ILE A 158 7.27 -25.85 13.25
C ILE A 158 7.41 -25.70 11.74
N LEU A 159 7.04 -26.74 10.99
CA LEU A 159 7.02 -26.72 9.52
C LEU A 159 5.95 -25.73 9.03
N ALA A 160 6.37 -24.68 8.34
CA ALA A 160 5.49 -23.61 7.88
C ALA A 160 5.24 -23.59 6.38
N ALA A 161 6.20 -24.03 5.59
CA ALA A 161 6.06 -24.17 4.15
C ALA A 161 6.95 -25.30 3.62
N CYS A 162 6.66 -25.79 2.42
CA CYS A 162 7.53 -26.71 1.72
C CYS A 162 7.56 -26.38 0.22
N LYS A 163 8.76 -26.39 -0.34
CA LYS A 163 9.03 -26.13 -1.75
C LYS A 163 9.71 -27.35 -2.37
N TYR A 164 9.42 -27.60 -3.64
CA TYR A 164 9.92 -28.73 -4.38
C TYR A 164 10.60 -28.23 -5.66
N LEU A 165 11.85 -28.64 -5.87
CA LEU A 165 12.63 -28.26 -7.04
C LEU A 165 13.07 -29.52 -7.77
N GLY A 166 12.67 -29.68 -9.03
CA GLY A 166 13.23 -30.75 -9.86
C GLY A 166 14.74 -30.52 -10.06
N VAL A 167 15.53 -31.59 -10.00
CA VAL A 167 16.95 -31.53 -10.41
C VAL A 167 17.04 -31.18 -11.88
N ASP A 168 16.14 -31.79 -12.68
CA ASP A 168 16.03 -31.57 -14.11
C ASP A 168 15.24 -30.29 -14.45
N ARG A 169 15.32 -29.92 -15.73
CA ARG A 169 14.51 -28.86 -16.34
C ARG A 169 13.37 -29.50 -17.14
N ASP A 170 12.30 -28.74 -17.35
CA ASP A 170 11.23 -29.16 -18.26
C ASP A 170 11.73 -29.19 -19.72
N PRO A 171 10.95 -29.73 -20.68
CA PRO A 171 11.34 -29.77 -22.09
C PRO A 171 11.63 -28.40 -22.72
N ALA A 172 11.11 -27.32 -22.15
CA ALA A 172 11.37 -25.94 -22.56
C ALA A 172 12.60 -25.33 -21.85
N GLY A 173 13.33 -26.12 -21.06
CA GLY A 173 14.51 -25.69 -20.31
C GLY A 173 14.19 -24.89 -19.04
N LYS A 174 12.94 -24.79 -18.59
CA LYS A 174 12.57 -24.07 -17.36
C LYS A 174 12.75 -24.94 -16.12
N LYS A 175 12.99 -24.29 -14.98
CA LYS A 175 13.12 -24.98 -13.69
C LYS A 175 11.75 -25.50 -13.24
N ILE A 176 11.68 -26.78 -12.91
CA ILE A 176 10.47 -27.39 -12.35
C ILE A 176 10.38 -27.00 -10.87
N ILE A 177 9.37 -26.21 -10.51
CA ILE A 177 9.17 -25.69 -9.15
C ILE A 177 7.71 -25.88 -8.73
N ARG A 178 7.50 -26.42 -7.53
CA ARG A 178 6.20 -26.48 -6.86
C ARG A 178 6.31 -25.97 -5.43
N VAL A 179 5.26 -25.33 -4.91
CA VAL A 179 5.14 -24.89 -3.52
C VAL A 179 3.83 -25.44 -2.96
N GLU A 180 3.81 -25.84 -1.69
CA GLU A 180 2.55 -26.19 -1.02
C GLU A 180 1.62 -24.97 -0.94
N PRO A 181 0.39 -25.05 -1.45
CA PRO A 181 -0.53 -23.92 -1.52
C PRO A 181 -1.04 -23.52 -0.13
N GLY A 182 -1.36 -22.24 0.04
CA GLY A 182 -1.96 -21.72 1.27
C GLY A 182 -1.04 -21.74 2.51
N CYS A 183 0.25 -22.02 2.32
CA CYS A 183 1.25 -22.00 3.39
C CYS A 183 1.73 -20.58 3.69
N GLU A 184 2.22 -20.38 4.90
CA GLU A 184 2.79 -19.12 5.35
C GLU A 184 4.10 -18.83 4.60
N PRO A 185 4.32 -17.61 4.08
CA PRO A 185 5.61 -17.25 3.53
C PRO A 185 6.65 -17.21 4.66
N VAL A 186 7.69 -18.02 4.52
CA VAL A 186 8.83 -18.05 5.45
C VAL A 186 10.04 -17.45 4.74
N LEU A 187 10.72 -16.51 5.39
CA LEU A 187 11.94 -15.86 4.92
C LEU A 187 13.20 -16.63 5.32
#